data_AF-A0A1F8SDD2-F1
#
_entry.id   AF-A0A1F8SDD2-F1
#
_cell.length_a   1.000
_cell.length_b   1.000
_cell.length_c   1.000
_cell.angle_alpha   90.00
_cell.angle_beta   90.00
_cell.angle_gamma   90.00
#
_symmetry.space_group_name_H-M   'P 1'
#
loop_
_entity.id
_entity.type
_entity.pdbx_description
1 polymer ?
#
loop_
_entity_poly.entity_id
_entity_poly.type
_entity_poly.pdbx_seq_one_letter_code
_entity_poly.pdbx_strand_id
1 'polypeptide(L)'
;MDAITFLPSPHAADETIGHDLAEIDAAIGLVVHGLATRVQLVGLKGPEAVAATALAHAQAARVRFSLDRGACGTVALTLGPRS
;
A
#
# COMPACT_ATOMS: atom_id res chain seq x y z
N MET A 1 -33.48 -26.62 -2.43
CA MET A 1 -33.19 -25.44 -1.61
C MET A 1 -31.69 -25.45 -1.37
N ASP A 2 -30.94 -24.59 -2.05
CA ASP A 2 -29.49 -24.51 -1.86
C ASP A 2 -29.18 -23.82 -0.54
N ALA A 3 -28.32 -24.44 0.27
CA ALA A 3 -27.89 -23.90 1.54
C ALA A 3 -26.88 -22.78 1.29
N ILE A 4 -27.26 -21.53 1.57
CA ILE A 4 -26.34 -20.39 1.56
C ILE A 4 -25.37 -20.58 2.73
N THR A 5 -24.11 -20.88 2.41
CA THR A 5 -23.02 -20.92 3.40
C THR A 5 -22.43 -19.51 3.51
N PHE A 6 -22.66 -18.86 4.65
CA PHE A 6 -21.96 -17.62 4.98
C PHE A 6 -20.57 -17.95 5.53
N LEU A 7 -19.53 -17.60 4.78
CA LEU A 7 -18.14 -17.63 5.24
C LEU A 7 -17.87 -16.43 6.16
N PRO A 8 -17.00 -16.59 7.17
CA PRO A 8 -16.66 -15.50 8.09
C PRO A 8 -16.15 -14.29 7.30
N SER A 9 -16.82 -13.14 7.45
CA SER A 9 -16.40 -11.86 6.88
C SER A 9 -15.18 -11.38 7.66
N PRO A 10 -14.03 -11.14 7.01
CA PRO A 10 -12.81 -10.79 7.68
C PRO A 10 -12.76 -9.26 7.89
N HIS A 11 -13.71 -8.70 8.64
CA HIS A 11 -13.79 -7.25 8.90
C HIS A 11 -12.44 -6.65 9.36
N ALA A 12 -11.69 -7.39 10.18
CA ALA A 12 -10.36 -6.98 10.63
C ALA A 12 -9.30 -6.94 9.51
N ALA A 13 -9.46 -7.76 8.45
CA ALA A 13 -8.59 -7.72 7.28
C ALA A 13 -8.91 -6.52 6.39
N ASP A 14 -10.19 -6.17 6.22
CA ASP A 14 -10.60 -4.99 5.46
C ASP A 14 -10.11 -3.69 6.11
N GLU A 15 -10.20 -3.57 7.45
CA GLU A 15 -9.66 -2.42 8.18
C GLU A 15 -8.14 -2.31 8.04
N THR A 16 -7.44 -3.46 8.05
CA THR A 16 -6.00 -3.51 7.89
C THR A 16 -5.56 -3.07 6.48
N ILE A 17 -6.25 -3.54 5.44
CA ILE A 17 -6.03 -3.15 4.05
C ILE A 17 -6.29 -1.64 3.87
N GLY A 18 -7.39 -1.14 4.44
CA GLY A 18 -7.73 0.28 4.41
C GLY A 18 -6.66 1.16 5.07
N HIS A 19 -6.13 0.73 6.21
CA HIS A 19 -5.06 1.44 6.91
C HIS A 19 -3.78 1.51 6.09
N ASP A 20 -3.30 0.37 5.57
CA ASP A 20 -2.07 0.35 4.76
C ASP A 20 -2.20 1.19 3.50
N LEU A 21 -3.36 1.17 2.84
CA LEU A 21 -3.60 2.00 1.66
C LEU A 21 -3.61 3.50 2.02
N ALA A 22 -4.22 3.89 3.15
CA ALA A 22 -4.23 5.26 3.62
C ALA A 22 -2.81 5.80 3.93
N GLU A 23 -1.96 4.98 4.54
CA GLU A 23 -0.55 5.31 4.79
C GLU A 23 0.22 5.54 3.47
N ILE A 24 -0.03 4.68 2.48
CA ILE A 24 0.58 4.83 1.15
C ILE A 24 0.10 6.10 0.46
N ASP A 25 -1.20 6.40 0.51
CA ASP A 25 -1.76 7.61 -0.10
C ASP A 25 -1.23 8.89 0.56
N ALA A 26 -1.07 8.88 1.89
CA ALA A 26 -0.42 9.97 2.61
C ALA A 26 1.04 10.15 2.16
N ALA A 27 1.79 9.06 2.01
CA ALA A 27 3.17 9.09 1.55
C ALA A 27 3.30 9.57 0.10
N ILE A 28 2.37 9.19 -0.78
CA ILE A 28 2.26 9.75 -2.14
C ILE A 28 2.03 11.26 -2.05
N GLY A 29 1.12 11.69 -1.18
CA GLY A 29 0.85 13.10 -0.91
C GLY A 29 2.11 13.88 -0.52
N LEU A 30 2.93 13.34 0.38
CA LEU A 30 4.20 13.98 0.77
C LEU A 30 5.15 14.19 -0.43
N VAL A 31 5.23 13.22 -1.33
CA VAL A 31 6.09 13.32 -2.54
C VAL A 31 5.50 14.31 -3.54
N VAL A 32 4.20 14.26 -3.81
CA VAL A 32 3.52 15.14 -4.76
C VAL A 32 3.64 16.61 -4.37
N HIS A 33 3.53 16.92 -3.08
CA HIS A 33 3.65 18.29 -2.57
C HIS A 33 5.11 18.75 -2.38
N GLY A 34 6.10 17.93 -2.77
CA GLY A 34 7.51 18.24 -2.62
C GLY A 34 7.99 18.30 -1.16
N LEU A 35 7.21 17.78 -0.22
CA LEU A 35 7.54 17.73 1.21
C LEU A 35 8.55 16.60 1.51
N ALA A 36 8.61 15.59 0.65
CA ALA A 36 9.59 14.52 0.72
C ALA A 36 10.11 14.17 -0.69
N THR A 37 11.43 14.00 -0.83
CA THR A 37 12.05 13.51 -2.07
C THR A 37 12.06 11.98 -2.14
N ARG A 38 11.94 11.30 -0.99
CA ARG A 38 11.83 9.85 -0.91
C ARG A 38 11.11 9.48 0.39
N VAL A 39 10.13 8.59 0.31
CA VAL A 39 9.45 8.01 1.48
C VAL A 39 9.65 6.50 1.43
N GLN A 40 10.04 5.91 2.55
CA GLN A 40 10.11 4.46 2.72
C GLN A 40 9.14 4.05 3.82
N LEU A 41 8.13 3.26 3.48
CA LEU A 41 7.21 2.66 4.42
C LEU A 41 7.68 1.24 4.75
N VAL A 42 7.73 0.94 6.04
CA VAL A 42 8.10 -0.38 6.58
C VAL A 42 7.02 -0.81 7.58
N GLY A 43 6.85 -2.12 7.76
CA GLY A 43 5.88 -2.64 8.73
C GLY A 43 4.42 -2.52 8.30
N LEU A 44 4.16 -2.36 7.00
CA LEU A 44 2.82 -2.55 6.42
C LEU A 44 2.32 -3.96 6.76
N LYS A 45 1.05 -4.09 7.12
CA LYS A 45 0.46 -5.34 7.61
C LYS A 45 0.03 -6.29 6.48
N GLY A 46 -0.35 -5.75 5.33
CA GLY A 46 -0.74 -6.46 4.11
C GLY A 46 -0.26 -5.76 2.84
N PRO A 47 1.05 -5.47 2.69
CA PRO A 47 1.56 -4.68 1.56
C PRO A 47 1.27 -5.34 0.21
N GLU A 48 1.27 -6.67 0.11
CA GLU A 48 0.90 -7.39 -1.11
C GLU A 48 -0.57 -7.21 -1.50
N ALA A 49 -1.46 -7.14 -0.52
CA ALA A 49 -2.90 -7.00 -0.77
C ALA A 49 -3.24 -5.62 -1.35
N VAL A 50 -2.49 -4.58 -0.96
CA VAL A 50 -2.68 -3.21 -1.44
C VAL A 50 -1.77 -2.84 -2.61
N ALA A 51 -0.75 -3.66 -2.94
CA ALA A 51 0.31 -3.31 -3.88
C ALA A 51 -0.21 -2.86 -5.26
N ALA A 52 -1.23 -3.54 -5.81
CA ALA A 52 -1.79 -3.20 -7.11
C ALA A 52 -2.50 -1.84 -7.10
N THR A 53 -3.35 -1.60 -6.09
CA THR A 53 -4.07 -0.33 -5.91
C THR A 53 -3.10 0.82 -5.62
N ALA A 54 -2.16 0.59 -4.72
CA ALA A 54 -1.09 1.53 -4.39
C ALA A 54 -0.25 1.91 -5.61
N LEU A 55 0.12 0.94 -6.44
CA LEU A 55 0.83 1.21 -7.69
C LEU A 55 -0.01 2.08 -8.63
N ALA A 56 -1.31 1.79 -8.79
CA ALA A 56 -2.20 2.59 -9.62
C ALA A 56 -2.29 4.05 -9.12
N HIS A 57 -2.41 4.26 -7.81
CA HIS A 57 -2.43 5.60 -7.20
C HIS A 57 -1.10 6.34 -7.47
N ALA A 58 0.04 5.68 -7.23
CA ALA A 58 1.36 6.27 -7.49
C ALA A 58 1.55 6.61 -8.97
N GLN A 59 1.09 5.75 -9.88
CA GLN A 59 1.14 6.01 -11.33
C GLN A 59 0.30 7.22 -11.74
N ALA A 60 -0.93 7.33 -11.23
CA ALA A 60 -1.80 8.48 -11.46
C ALA A 60 -1.17 9.78 -10.96
N ALA A 61 -0.48 9.72 -9.82
CA ALA A 61 0.23 10.85 -9.20
C ALA A 61 1.61 11.15 -9.83
N ARG A 62 2.05 10.39 -10.85
CA ARG A 62 3.42 10.45 -11.42
C ARG A 62 4.53 10.27 -10.37
N VAL A 63 4.28 9.45 -9.36
CA VAL A 63 5.23 9.06 -8.34
C VAL A 63 5.89 7.73 -8.75
N ARG A 64 7.19 7.60 -8.51
CA ARG A 64 7.94 6.35 -8.65
C ARG A 64 7.57 5.45 -7.48
N PHE A 65 7.29 4.19 -7.78
CA PHE A 65 6.89 3.18 -6.81
C PHE A 65 7.83 1.97 -6.89
N SER A 66 8.24 1.44 -5.75
CA SER A 66 9.02 0.21 -5.65
C SER A 66 8.61 -0.54 -4.39
N LEU A 67 8.34 -1.83 -4.53
CA LEU A 67 8.11 -2.74 -3.41
C LEU A 67 9.29 -3.72 -3.37
N ASP A 68 10.04 -3.71 -2.27
CA ASP A 68 11.21 -4.56 -2.05
C ASP A 68 10.88 -5.59 -0.95
N ARG A 69 11.35 -6.83 -1.16
CA ARG A 69 11.31 -7.89 -0.16
C ARG A 69 12.72 -8.10 0.36
N GLY A 70 12.98 -7.55 1.53
CA GLY A 70 14.23 -7.70 2.25
C GLY A 70 14.42 -9.10 2.82
N ALA A 71 15.61 -9.32 3.41
CA ALA A 71 15.89 -10.52 4.18
C ALA A 71 14.89 -10.68 5.35
N CYS A 72 14.58 -11.93 5.71
CA CYS A 72 13.64 -12.28 6.77
C CYS A 72 12.17 -11.85 6.52
N GLY A 73 11.78 -11.65 5.25
CA GLY A 73 10.38 -11.39 4.90
C GLY A 73 9.90 -9.97 5.20
N THR A 74 10.82 -9.04 5.48
CA THR A 74 10.47 -7.63 5.64
C THR A 74 10.10 -7.05 4.28
N VAL A 75 8.92 -6.45 4.16
CA VAL A 75 8.49 -5.74 2.96
C VAL A 75 8.68 -4.24 3.17
N ALA A 76 9.36 -3.59 2.24
CA ALA A 76 9.58 -2.15 2.23
C ALA A 76 8.99 -1.54 0.95
N LEU A 77 8.20 -0.50 1.10
CA LEU A 77 7.63 0.25 -0.01
C LEU A 77 8.35 1.59 -0.12
N THR A 78 8.93 1.88 -1.28
CA THR A 78 9.64 3.13 -1.55
C THR A 78 8.89 3.97 -2.58
N LEU A 79 8.67 5.24 -2.24
CA LEU A 79 8.09 6.27 -3.09
C LEU A 79 9.11 7.39 -3.35
N GLY A 80 9.04 8.01 -4.53
CA GLY A 80 9.86 9.17 -4.86
C GLY A 80 9.40 9.86 -6.15
N PRO A 81 9.95 11.01 -6.53
CA PRO A 81 9.59 11.69 -7.77
C PRO A 81 9.94 10.84 -8.99
N ARG A 82 9.13 10.93 -10.05
CA ARG A 82 9.54 10.52 -11.39
C ARG A 82 10.41 11.63 -11.96
N SER A 83 11.73 11.45 -11.85
CA SER A 83 12.71 12.19 -12.63
C SER A 83 12.41 12.08 -14.12
#